data_AF-A0A949IV27-F1
#
_entry.id   AF-A0A949IV27-F1
#
_cell.length_a   1.000
_cell.length_b   1.000
_cell.length_c   1.000
_cell.angle_alpha   90.00
_cell.angle_beta   90.00
_cell.angle_gamma   90.00
#
_symmetry.space_group_name_H-M   'P 1'
#
loop_
_entity.id
_entity.type
_entity.pdbx_description
1 polymer ?
#
loop_
_entity_poly.entity_id
_entity_poly.type
_entity_poly.pdbx_seq_one_letter_code
_entity_poly.pdbx_strand_id
1 'polypeptide(L)' 'TGAYCCGNTPTMADLCLVPQVYNARRYEVDMGAWPLISAIDAACLKLETFLAASPECQPDTPENMRARP' A
#
# COMPACT_ATOMS: atom_id res chain seq x y z
N THR A 1 -19.01 -1.01 -6.43
CA THR A 1 -18.04 -0.13 -5.72
C THR A 1 -18.05 -0.50 -4.25
N GLY A 2 -16.90 -0.37 -3.57
CA GLY A 2 -16.75 -0.74 -2.15
C GLY A 2 -15.49 -0.12 -1.55
N ALA A 3 -15.13 -0.53 -0.32
CA ALA A 3 -13.96 -0.02 0.39
C ALA A 3 -12.60 -0.47 -0.20
N TYR A 4 -12.59 -1.54 -0.98
CA TYR A 4 -11.41 -2.14 -1.61
C TYR A 4 -11.60 -2.25 -3.13
N CYS A 5 -10.60 -2.74 -3.86
CA CYS A 5 -10.65 -2.93 -5.32
C CYS A 5 -11.92 -3.67 -5.77
N CYS A 6 -12.32 -4.71 -5.03
CA CYS A 6 -13.43 -5.58 -5.37
C CYS A 6 -14.37 -5.80 -4.17
N GLY A 7 -15.16 -4.77 -3.81
CA GLY A 7 -16.16 -4.87 -2.75
C GLY A 7 -15.64 -4.40 -1.39
N ASN A 8 -16.03 -5.09 -0.32
CA ASN A 8 -15.82 -4.64 1.07
C ASN A 8 -14.82 -5.51 1.85
N THR A 9 -14.08 -6.37 1.17
CA THR A 9 -12.98 -7.18 1.73
C THR A 9 -11.77 -7.13 0.81
N PRO A 10 -10.52 -7.14 1.31
CA PRO A 10 -9.33 -7.22 0.47
C PRO A 10 -9.32 -8.46 -0.43
N THR A 11 -8.76 -8.31 -1.62
CA THR A 11 -8.62 -9.34 -2.65
C THR A 11 -7.23 -9.32 -3.25
N MET A 12 -6.94 -10.24 -4.18
CA MET A 12 -5.70 -10.23 -4.96
C MET A 12 -5.46 -8.90 -5.69
N ALA A 13 -6.52 -8.17 -6.08
CA ALA A 13 -6.38 -6.88 -6.72
C ALA A 13 -5.73 -5.85 -5.78
N ASP A 14 -6.09 -5.84 -4.50
CA ASP A 14 -5.51 -4.95 -3.49
C ASP A 14 -4.05 -5.31 -3.19
N LEU A 15 -3.74 -6.61 -3.16
CA LEU A 15 -2.37 -7.11 -2.97
C LEU A 15 -1.43 -6.70 -4.13
N CYS A 16 -1.94 -6.57 -5.35
CA CYS A 16 -1.18 -6.04 -6.48
C CYS A 16 -1.16 -4.50 -6.50
N LEU A 17 -2.24 -3.86 -6.06
CA LEU A 17 -2.38 -2.40 -6.11
C LEU A 17 -1.44 -1.71 -5.13
N VAL A 18 -1.42 -2.13 -3.86
CA VAL A 18 -0.67 -1.42 -2.80
C VAL A 18 0.83 -1.32 -3.10
N PRO A 19 1.54 -2.39 -3.51
CA PRO A 19 2.95 -2.28 -3.90
C PRO A 19 3.17 -1.38 -5.13
N GLN A 20 2.22 -1.37 -6.07
CA GLN A 20 2.29 -0.50 -7.24
C GLN A 20 2.14 0.98 -6.88
N VAL A 21 1.25 1.30 -5.93
CA VAL A 21 1.07 2.66 -5.40
C VAL A 21 2.28 3.08 -4.57
N TYR A 22 2.86 2.18 -3.77
CA TYR A 22 4.13 2.44 -3.06
C TYR A 22 5.24 2.84 -4.05
N ASN A 23 5.41 2.07 -5.13
CA ASN A 23 6.41 2.39 -6.16
C ASN A 23 6.09 3.71 -6.88
N ALA A 24 4.81 3.99 -7.17
CA ALA A 24 4.42 5.25 -7.78
C ALA A 24 4.85 6.45 -6.91
N ARG A 25 4.64 6.38 -5.59
CA ARG A 25 5.12 7.41 -4.65
C ARG A 25 6.65 7.49 -4.59
N ARG A 26 7.33 6.34 -4.59
CA ARG A 26 8.81 6.27 -4.62
C ARG A 26 9.41 6.96 -5.84
N TYR A 27 8.71 6.94 -6.97
CA TYR A 27 9.11 7.61 -8.21
C TYR A 27 8.36 8.92 -8.47
N GLU A 28 7.81 9.55 -7.41
CA GLU A 28 7.24 10.90 -7.46
C GLU A 28 6.07 11.07 -8.46
N VAL A 29 5.31 10.01 -8.71
CA VAL A 29 4.10 10.08 -9.52
C VAL A 29 2.99 10.80 -8.73
N ASP A 30 2.35 11.79 -9.35
CA ASP A 30 1.20 12.49 -8.75
C ASP A 30 -0.04 11.58 -8.70
N MET A 31 -0.25 10.98 -7.54
CA MET A 31 -1.40 10.11 -7.28
C MET A 31 -2.74 10.86 -7.18
N GLY A 32 -2.73 12.20 -7.17
CA GLY A 32 -3.93 13.04 -7.21
C GLY A 32 -4.79 12.81 -8.45
N ALA A 33 -4.19 12.35 -9.56
CA ALA A 33 -4.91 11.96 -10.76
C ALA A 33 -5.79 10.69 -10.59
N TRP A 34 -5.54 9.89 -9.55
CA TRP A 34 -6.29 8.65 -9.25
C TRP A 34 -6.83 8.64 -7.82
N PRO A 35 -7.86 9.47 -7.51
CA PRO A 35 -8.38 9.61 -6.16
C PRO A 35 -8.97 8.30 -5.60
N LEU A 36 -9.58 7.47 -6.45
CA LEU A 36 -10.12 6.17 -6.03
C LEU A 36 -9.00 5.19 -5.61
N ILE A 37 -7.92 5.13 -6.39
CA ILE A 37 -6.75 4.30 -6.06
C ILE A 37 -6.15 4.74 -4.74
N SER A 38 -6.00 6.05 -4.55
CA SER A 38 -5.49 6.63 -3.30
C SER A 38 -6.38 6.30 -2.10
N ALA A 39 -7.71 6.30 -2.27
CA ALA A 39 -8.64 5.95 -1.20
C ALA A 39 -8.57 4.45 -0.84
N ILE A 40 -8.45 3.56 -1.83
CA ILE A 40 -8.31 2.11 -1.61
C ILE A 40 -6.99 1.79 -0.92
N ASP A 41 -5.88 2.37 -1.38
CA ASP A 41 -4.57 2.20 -0.75
C ASP A 41 -4.61 2.66 0.72
N ALA A 42 -5.20 3.83 1.00
CA ALA A 42 -5.39 4.32 2.35
C ALA A 42 -6.31 3.42 3.21
N ALA A 43 -7.28 2.71 2.61
CA ALA A 43 -8.09 1.73 3.31
C ALA A 43 -7.30 0.46 3.64
N CYS A 44 -6.48 -0.04 2.70
CA CYS A 44 -5.62 -1.20 2.91
C CYS A 44 -4.57 -0.95 4.00
N LEU A 45 -3.92 0.22 4.00
CA LEU A 45 -2.90 0.59 4.98
C LEU A 45 -3.42 0.81 6.40
N LYS A 46 -4.74 0.76 6.63
CA LYS A 46 -5.33 0.70 7.99
C LYS A 46 -5.29 -0.70 8.59
N LEU A 47 -5.08 -1.73 7.77
CA LEU A 47 -4.97 -3.11 8.23
C LEU A 47 -3.52 -3.39 8.60
N GLU A 48 -3.30 -3.87 9.82
CA GLU A 48 -1.96 -4.19 10.35
C GLU A 48 -1.19 -5.15 9.44
N THR A 49 -1.88 -6.08 8.78
CA THR A 49 -1.28 -7.04 7.85
C THR A 49 -0.61 -6.38 6.64
N PHE A 50 -1.14 -5.26 6.13
CA PHE A 50 -0.50 -4.52 5.04
C PHE A 50 0.72 -3.73 5.53
N LEU A 51 0.66 -3.18 6.75
CA LEU A 51 1.80 -2.49 7.37
C LEU A 51 2.95 -3.46 7.66
N ALA A 52 2.64 -4.63 8.21
CA ALA A 52 3.62 -5.69 8.47
C ALA A 52 4.26 -6.24 7.17
N ALA A 53 3.54 -6.19 6.05
CA ALA A 53 4.03 -6.58 4.73
C ALA A 53 4.82 -5.48 4.00
N SER A 54 4.94 -4.28 4.58
CA SER A 54 5.68 -3.18 3.94
C SER A 54 7.18 -3.51 3.79
N PRO A 55 7.86 -2.96 2.76
CA PRO A 55 9.29 -3.17 2.55
C PRO A 55 10.16 -2.78 3.76
N GLU A 56 9.71 -1.86 4.61
CA GLU A 56 10.44 -1.36 5.77
C GLU A 56 10.40 -2.33 6.98
N CYS A 57 9.50 -3.31 6.95
CA CYS A 57 9.24 -4.27 8.03
C CYS A 57 9.80 -5.68 7.74
N GLN A 58 10.54 -5.89 6.65
CA GLN A 58 11.05 -7.20 6.28
C GLN A 58 12.41 -7.52 6.94
N PRO A 59 12.74 -8.80 7.16
CA PRO A 59 14.01 -9.18 7.78
C PRO A 59 15.25 -8.72 7.01
N ASP A 60 15.15 -8.69 5.67
CA ASP A 60 16.22 -8.33 4.74
C ASP A 60 16.30 -6.83 4.44
N THR A 61 15.39 -6.02 5.00
CA THR A 61 15.41 -4.56 4.84
C THR A 61 16.73 -3.99 5.36
N PRO A 62 17.48 -3.22 4.54
CA PRO A 62 18.69 -2.54 4.98
C PRO A 62 18.43 -1.68 6.23
N GLU A 63 19.36 -1.65 7.17
CA GLU A 63 19.19 -1.00 8.47
C GLU A 63 18.74 0.47 8.37
N ASN A 64 19.28 1.21 7.39
CA ASN A 64 18.94 2.61 7.16
C ASN A 64 17.56 2.85 6.53
N MET A 65 16.87 1.77 6.12
CA MET A 65 15.54 1.80 5.52
C MET A 65 14.47 1.14 6.41
N ARG A 66 14.85 0.59 7.57
CA ARG A 66 13.88 -0.05 8.47
C ARG A 66 12.92 0.97 9.07
N ALA A 67 11.68 0.53 9.27
CA ALA A 67 10.70 1.29 10.04
C ALA A 67 11.28 1.53 11.44
N ARG A 68 11.31 2.80 11.88
CA ARG A 68 11.72 3.10 13.25
C ARG A 68 10.58 2.72 14.20
N PRO A 69 10.88 2.17 15.38
CA PRO A 69 9.88 1.90 16.41
C PRO A 69 9.18 3.18 16.88
#